data_AF-A0A1V6CRQ1-F1
#
_entry.id   AF-A0A1V6CRQ1-F1
#
_cell.length_a   1.000
_cell.length_b   1.000
_cell.length_c   1.000
_cell.angle_alpha   90.00
_cell.angle_beta   90.00
_cell.angle_gamma   90.00
#
_symmetry.space_group_name_H-M   'P 1'
#
loop_
_entity.id
_entity.type
_entity.pdbx_description
1 polymer ?
#
loop_
_entity_poly.entity_id
_entity_poly.type
_entity_poly.pdbx_seq_one_letter_code
_entity_poly.pdbx_strand_id
1 'polypeptide(L)'
;METEYQNIHQALIDRCRSGDRKAQEEIYRVYCRTMYCVSLRITGNSADAEDVMQEAFLSAFRKIGTLMKKLELTTAYGSVRVDHIPAGFEFVNITSGCSQVSLGIAENAGYQVDAVCDYCNIVYPQGEFKGNRIKENTRERINGKVGSGTDSRVSVTSKYGNIKLSR
;
A
#
# COMPACT_ATOMS: atom_id res chain seq x y z
N MET A 1 -5.51 23.88 1.04
CA MET A 1 -4.39 23.65 0.10
C MET A 1 -3.75 22.35 0.50
N GLU A 2 -3.98 21.28 -0.25
CA GLU A 2 -3.26 20.00 -0.07
C GLU A 2 -1.85 20.20 -0.61
N THR A 3 -0.82 19.94 0.20
CA THR A 3 0.57 19.91 -0.28
C THR A 3 0.76 18.67 -1.15
N GLU A 4 0.83 18.88 -2.45
CA GLU A 4 1.13 17.84 -3.43
C GLU A 4 2.62 17.45 -3.28
N TYR A 5 2.88 16.29 -2.68
CA TYR A 5 4.23 15.76 -2.53
C TYR A 5 4.71 15.25 -3.90
N GLN A 6 5.61 15.99 -4.53
CA GLN A 6 6.14 15.63 -5.85
C GLN A 6 7.36 14.72 -5.69
N ASN A 7 7.16 13.42 -5.92
CA ASN A 7 8.28 12.47 -5.94
C ASN A 7 9.12 12.69 -7.21
N ILE A 8 10.36 13.12 -7.05
CA ILE A 8 11.28 13.43 -8.16
C ILE A 8 11.60 12.23 -9.07
N HIS A 9 11.38 11.00 -8.58
CA HIS A 9 11.57 9.76 -9.34
C HIS A 9 10.25 9.14 -9.79
N GLN A 10 9.10 9.81 -9.62
CA GLN A 10 7.79 9.24 -9.96
C GLN A 10 7.74 8.72 -11.40
N ALA A 11 8.19 9.52 -12.35
CA ALA A 11 8.23 9.14 -13.77
C ALA A 11 9.16 7.93 -14.04
N LEU A 12 10.25 7.79 -13.28
CA LEU A 12 11.16 6.64 -13.39
C LEU A 12 10.55 5.39 -12.77
N ILE A 13 9.88 5.53 -11.63
CA ILE A 13 9.16 4.45 -10.96
C ILE A 13 8.05 3.92 -11.88
N ASP A 14 7.28 4.80 -12.51
CA ASP A 14 6.19 4.40 -13.40
C ASP A 14 6.69 3.68 -14.66
N ARG A 15 7.83 4.11 -15.23
CA ARG A 15 8.49 3.38 -16.32
C ARG A 15 9.06 2.03 -15.86
N CYS A 16 9.59 1.95 -14.64
CA CYS A 16 10.04 0.68 -14.09
C CYS A 16 8.88 -0.30 -13.88
N ARG A 17 7.71 0.19 -13.47
CA ARG A 17 6.48 -0.61 -13.35
C ARG A 17 6.03 -1.19 -14.69
N SER A 18 6.23 -0.46 -15.80
CA SER A 18 5.97 -0.98 -17.15
C SER A 18 7.07 -1.92 -17.69
N GLY A 19 8.06 -2.28 -16.87
CA GLY A 19 9.16 -3.17 -17.28
C GLY A 19 10.23 -2.51 -18.15
N ASP A 20 10.31 -1.18 -18.19
CA ASP A 20 11.32 -0.46 -18.97
C ASP A 20 12.73 -0.69 -18.38
N ARG A 21 13.53 -1.52 -19.06
CA ARG A 21 14.91 -1.84 -18.66
C ARG A 21 15.80 -0.60 -18.56
N LYS A 22 15.56 0.44 -19.37
CA LYS A 22 16.36 1.67 -19.32
C LYS A 22 16.06 2.45 -18.04
N ALA A 23 14.80 2.50 -17.62
CA ALA A 23 14.42 3.13 -16.36
C ALA A 23 14.98 2.36 -15.15
N GLN A 24 14.98 1.02 -15.21
CA GLN A 24 15.58 0.19 -14.16
C GLN A 24 17.09 0.42 -14.05
N GLU A 25 17.79 0.51 -15.19
CA GLU A 25 19.22 0.85 -15.22
C GLU A 25 19.49 2.24 -14.64
N GLU A 26 18.64 3.21 -14.93
CA GLU A 26 18.76 4.58 -14.42
C GLU A 26 18.60 4.64 -12.90
N ILE A 27 17.59 3.95 -12.34
CA ILE A 27 17.44 3.78 -10.89
C ILE A 27 18.67 3.08 -10.30
N TYR A 28 19.14 2.01 -10.93
CA TYR A 28 20.32 1.29 -10.46
C TYR A 28 21.54 2.21 -10.39
N ARG A 29 21.83 2.99 -11.44
CA ARG A 29 22.98 3.92 -11.47
C ARG A 29 22.93 4.98 -10.38
N VAL A 30 21.74 5.48 -10.03
CA VAL A 30 21.57 6.50 -9.00
C VAL A 30 21.85 5.93 -7.60
N TYR A 31 21.42 4.70 -7.32
CA TYR A 31 21.43 4.15 -5.96
C TYR A 31 22.50 3.08 -5.70
N CYS A 32 23.14 2.52 -6.74
CA CYS A 32 24.07 1.40 -6.60
C CYS A 32 25.20 1.70 -5.62
N ARG A 33 25.81 2.89 -5.69
CA ARG A 33 26.91 3.27 -4.80
C ARG A 33 26.48 3.29 -3.33
N THR A 34 25.34 3.91 -3.04
CA THR A 34 24.84 4.02 -1.67
C THR A 34 24.48 2.65 -1.11
N MET A 35 23.81 1.82 -1.91
CA MET A 35 23.45 0.46 -1.51
C MET A 35 24.66 -0.43 -1.32
N TYR A 36 25.70 -0.28 -2.16
CA TYR A 36 26.96 -0.99 -1.99
C TYR A 36 27.59 -0.68 -0.63
N CYS A 37 27.69 0.60 -0.28
CA CYS A 37 28.29 1.02 0.99
C CYS A 37 27.52 0.49 2.20
N VAL A 38 26.18 0.44 2.12
CA VAL A 38 25.35 -0.13 3.18
C VAL A 38 25.56 -1.65 3.28
N SER A 39 25.49 -2.36 2.15
CA SER A 39 25.72 -3.81 2.11
C SER A 39 27.11 -4.16 2.64
N LEU A 40 28.16 -3.45 2.22
CA LEU A 40 29.53 -3.68 2.68
C LEU A 40 29.68 -3.49 4.20
N ARG A 41 28.97 -2.52 4.78
CA ARG A 41 28.98 -2.31 6.22
C ARG A 41 28.29 -3.43 6.99
N ILE A 42 27.32 -4.11 6.36
CA ILE A 42 26.57 -5.22 6.95
C ILE A 42 27.35 -6.54 6.79
N THR A 43 27.87 -6.82 5.59
CA THR A 43 28.52 -8.10 5.26
C THR A 43 30.00 -8.14 5.65
N GLY A 44 30.69 -7.00 5.65
CA GLY A 44 32.14 -6.92 5.87
C GLY A 44 32.99 -7.50 4.74
N ASN A 45 32.37 -7.95 3.64
CA ASN A 45 33.02 -8.57 2.49
C ASN A 45 32.52 -7.95 1.19
N SER A 46 33.45 -7.58 0.31
CA SER A 46 33.17 -6.95 -0.98
C SER A 46 32.33 -7.82 -1.91
N ALA A 47 32.64 -9.11 -2.03
CA ALA A 47 31.92 -10.03 -2.91
C ALA A 47 30.48 -10.23 -2.42
N ASP A 48 30.32 -10.53 -1.13
CA ASP A 48 28.99 -10.70 -0.53
C ASP A 48 28.16 -9.40 -0.59
N ALA A 49 28.81 -8.22 -0.45
CA ALA A 49 28.13 -6.94 -0.55
C ALA A 49 27.61 -6.66 -1.96
N GLU A 50 28.38 -7.04 -2.99
CA GLU A 50 27.98 -6.93 -4.38
C GLU A 50 26.81 -7.87 -4.68
N ASP A 51 26.90 -9.13 -4.28
CA ASP A 51 25.84 -10.12 -4.48
C ASP A 51 24.54 -9.72 -3.79
N VAL A 52 24.59 -9.35 -2.50
CA VAL A 52 23.40 -8.93 -1.73
C VAL A 52 22.76 -7.69 -2.35
N MET A 53 23.56 -6.72 -2.78
CA MET A 53 23.03 -5.51 -3.43
C MET A 53 22.38 -5.84 -4.76
N GLN A 54 23.01 -6.66 -5.61
CA GLN A 54 22.46 -7.08 -6.89
C GLN A 54 21.14 -7.83 -6.70
N GLU A 55 21.07 -8.80 -5.78
CA GLU A 55 19.84 -9.51 -5.45
C GLU A 55 18.75 -8.58 -4.93
N ALA A 56 19.09 -7.60 -4.09
CA ALA A 56 18.15 -6.62 -3.57
C ALA A 56 17.54 -5.77 -4.71
N PHE A 57 18.34 -5.29 -5.65
CA PHE A 57 17.84 -4.55 -6.82
C PHE A 57 16.97 -5.43 -7.72
N LEU A 58 17.38 -6.66 -8.01
CA LEU A 58 16.59 -7.60 -8.81
C LEU A 58 15.24 -7.90 -8.14
N SER A 59 15.24 -8.12 -6.82
CA SER A 59 14.03 -8.32 -6.02
C SER A 59 13.14 -7.07 -6.04
N ALA A 60 13.73 -5.89 -5.88
CA ALA A 60 13.01 -4.62 -5.94
C ALA A 60 12.35 -4.40 -7.31
N PHE A 61 13.08 -4.58 -8.42
CA PHE A 61 12.52 -4.42 -9.76
C PHE A 61 11.46 -5.48 -10.11
N ARG A 62 11.60 -6.72 -9.63
CA ARG A 62 10.55 -7.75 -9.79
C ARG A 62 9.28 -7.40 -9.01
N LYS A 63 9.42 -6.67 -7.90
CA LYS A 63 8.31 -6.26 -7.04
C LYS A 63 7.90 -4.80 -7.27
N ILE A 64 8.51 -4.08 -8.22
CA ILE A 64 8.25 -2.65 -8.41
C ILE A 64 6.84 -2.50 -9.00
N GLY A 65 5.94 -1.88 -8.23
CA GLY A 65 4.50 -1.82 -8.57
C GLY A 65 3.66 -2.94 -7.96
N THR A 66 4.28 -3.96 -7.40
CA THR A 66 3.60 -4.91 -6.52
C THR A 66 3.60 -4.29 -5.14
N LEU A 67 2.50 -3.64 -4.74
CA LEU A 67 2.17 -3.60 -3.32
C LEU A 67 2.30 -5.06 -2.88
N MET A 68 3.18 -5.34 -1.90
CA MET A 68 3.22 -6.67 -1.31
C MET A 68 1.76 -7.05 -1.08
N LYS A 69 1.32 -8.23 -1.50
CA LYS A 69 -0.08 -8.68 -1.41
C LYS A 69 -0.70 -8.45 -0.01
N LYS A 70 0.14 -8.09 0.94
CA LYS A 70 -0.01 -7.82 2.35
C LYS A 70 0.36 -6.36 2.61
N LEU A 71 -0.60 -5.57 3.07
CA LEU A 71 -0.37 -4.23 3.61
C LEU A 71 -0.73 -4.25 5.09
N GLU A 72 0.19 -3.83 5.96
CA GLU A 72 -0.10 -3.54 7.37
C GLU A 72 0.27 -2.10 7.65
N LEU A 73 -0.70 -1.33 8.16
CA LEU A 73 -0.55 0.08 8.44
C LEU A 73 -1.01 0.38 9.87
N THR A 74 -0.11 0.90 10.69
CA THR A 74 -0.43 1.40 12.03
C THR A 74 -0.01 2.86 12.12
N THR A 75 -0.97 3.77 12.32
CA THR A 75 -0.71 5.20 12.42
C THR A 75 -1.60 5.86 13.48
N ALA A 76 -1.06 6.84 14.22
CA ALA A 76 -1.81 7.56 15.24
C ALA A 76 -2.20 8.98 14.79
N TYR A 77 -1.30 9.67 14.08
CA TYR A 77 -1.48 11.05 13.64
C TYR A 77 -1.06 11.22 12.18
N GLY A 78 -1.59 12.26 11.53
CA GLY A 78 -1.26 12.61 10.14
C GLY A 78 -2.23 12.01 9.12
N SER A 79 -1.76 11.86 7.88
CA SER A 79 -2.56 11.32 6.79
C SER A 79 -1.76 10.30 6.00
N VAL A 80 -2.38 9.18 5.66
CA VAL A 80 -1.78 8.16 4.80
C VAL A 80 -2.64 8.00 3.56
N ARG A 81 -2.03 8.14 2.39
CA ARG A 81 -2.67 7.92 1.10
C ARG A 81 -1.91 6.83 0.36
N VAL A 82 -2.62 5.80 -0.07
CA VAL A 82 -2.13 4.79 -0.99
C VAL A 82 -2.95 4.92 -2.25
N ASP A 83 -2.33 5.41 -3.32
CA ASP A 83 -3.06 5.76 -4.55
C ASP A 83 -3.58 4.52 -5.29
N HIS A 84 -2.87 3.39 -5.20
CA HIS A 84 -3.23 2.19 -5.93
C HIS A 84 -2.85 0.88 -5.23
N ILE A 85 -3.84 0.05 -4.95
CA ILE A 85 -3.75 -1.33 -4.49
C ILE A 85 -4.27 -2.21 -5.64
N PRO A 86 -3.40 -3.03 -6.27
CA PRO A 86 -3.78 -3.86 -7.40
C PRO A 86 -4.76 -4.97 -6.97
N ALA A 87 -5.55 -5.48 -7.92
CA ALA A 87 -6.37 -6.67 -7.69
C ALA A 87 -5.51 -7.90 -7.33
N GLY A 88 -6.07 -8.82 -6.55
CA GLY A 88 -5.37 -10.04 -6.14
C GLY A 88 -4.43 -9.87 -4.95
N PHE A 89 -4.57 -8.79 -4.18
CA PHE A 89 -3.95 -8.68 -2.85
C PHE A 89 -4.52 -9.76 -1.91
N GLU A 90 -3.74 -10.22 -0.95
CA GLU A 90 -4.16 -11.19 0.06
C GLU A 90 -4.82 -10.47 1.24
N PHE A 91 -4.14 -9.48 1.83
CA PHE A 91 -4.70 -8.73 2.94
C PHE A 91 -4.25 -7.28 3.01
N VAL A 92 -5.12 -6.44 3.56
CA VAL A 92 -4.87 -5.06 3.95
C VAL A 92 -5.36 -4.89 5.38
N ASN A 93 -4.47 -4.59 6.32
CA ASN A 93 -4.80 -4.34 7.72
C ASN A 93 -4.45 -2.90 8.08
N ILE A 94 -5.43 -2.17 8.60
CA ILE A 94 -5.29 -0.75 8.95
C ILE A 94 -5.68 -0.58 10.41
N THR A 95 -4.78 -0.01 11.19
CA THR A 95 -5.04 0.48 12.54
C THR A 95 -4.71 1.96 12.59
N SER A 96 -5.74 2.80 12.69
CA SER A 96 -5.59 4.26 12.74
C SER A 96 -6.19 4.90 13.99
N GLY A 97 -5.46 5.85 14.56
CA GLY A 97 -6.00 6.83 15.52
C GLY A 97 -6.65 8.00 14.78
N CYS A 98 -6.28 9.22 15.16
CA CYS A 98 -6.73 10.48 14.55
C CYS A 98 -6.21 10.72 13.12
N SER A 99 -5.83 9.66 12.39
CA SER A 99 -5.25 9.75 11.05
C SER A 99 -6.30 9.56 9.97
N GLN A 100 -6.22 10.36 8.91
CA GLN A 100 -7.02 10.09 7.71
C GLN A 100 -6.31 9.06 6.85
N VAL A 101 -7.01 7.99 6.48
CA VAL A 101 -6.46 6.94 5.60
C VAL A 101 -7.30 6.84 4.34
N SER A 102 -6.65 7.00 3.19
CA SER A 102 -7.25 6.83 1.86
C SER A 102 -6.52 5.75 1.09
N LEU A 103 -7.25 4.73 0.66
CA LEU A 103 -6.73 3.65 -0.19
C LEU A 103 -7.52 3.62 -1.50
N GLY A 104 -6.81 3.76 -2.62
CA GLY A 104 -7.33 3.45 -3.96
C GLY A 104 -7.15 1.96 -4.24
N ILE A 105 -8.24 1.21 -4.37
CA ILE A 105 -8.24 -0.22 -4.69
C ILE A 105 -8.69 -0.37 -6.14
N ALA A 106 -7.97 -1.15 -6.95
CA ALA A 106 -8.28 -1.32 -8.36
C ALA A 106 -9.75 -1.70 -8.61
N GLU A 107 -10.37 -1.15 -9.65
CA GLU A 107 -11.80 -1.37 -9.96
C GLU A 107 -12.16 -2.85 -10.17
N ASN A 108 -11.25 -3.63 -10.73
CA ASN A 108 -11.44 -5.06 -10.94
C ASN A 108 -11.17 -5.91 -9.68
N ALA A 109 -10.75 -5.31 -8.57
CA ALA A 109 -10.51 -6.03 -7.33
C ALA A 109 -11.82 -6.28 -6.57
N GLY A 110 -12.07 -7.55 -6.22
CA GLY A 110 -13.07 -7.89 -5.23
C GLY A 110 -12.43 -8.37 -3.94
N TYR A 111 -12.99 -7.95 -2.81
CA TYR A 111 -12.45 -8.20 -1.49
C TYR A 111 -13.54 -8.31 -0.43
N GLN A 112 -13.24 -9.04 0.64
CA GLN A 112 -14.00 -9.03 1.88
C GLN A 112 -13.56 -7.86 2.74
N VAL A 113 -14.49 -7.15 3.35
CA VAL A 113 -14.21 -6.04 4.27
C VAL A 113 -14.79 -6.33 5.64
N ASP A 114 -13.97 -6.22 6.68
CA ASP A 114 -14.40 -6.09 8.08
C ASP A 114 -13.79 -4.80 8.63
N ALA A 115 -14.63 -3.80 8.86
CA ALA A 115 -14.19 -2.52 9.34
C ALA A 115 -14.98 -2.09 10.57
N VAL A 116 -14.25 -1.59 11.57
CA VAL A 116 -14.78 -0.99 12.79
C VAL A 116 -14.22 0.43 12.89
N CYS A 117 -15.12 1.40 12.93
CA CYS A 117 -14.80 2.82 13.01
C CYS A 117 -15.51 3.42 14.23
N ASP A 118 -14.72 3.93 15.17
CA ASP A 118 -15.19 4.61 16.38
C ASP A 118 -15.05 6.13 16.19
N TYR A 119 -16.12 6.88 16.39
CA TYR A 119 -16.21 8.34 16.23
C TYR A 119 -15.75 8.85 14.86
N CYS A 120 -15.83 8.00 13.83
CA CYS A 120 -15.46 8.31 12.46
C CYS A 120 -16.30 7.48 11.49
N ASN A 121 -16.33 7.89 10.23
CA ASN A 121 -17.06 7.18 9.19
C ASN A 121 -16.09 6.43 8.27
N ILE A 122 -16.60 5.39 7.63
CA ILE A 122 -15.93 4.70 6.53
C ILE A 122 -16.67 4.94 5.22
N VAL A 123 -15.93 5.33 4.19
CA VAL A 123 -16.42 5.48 2.81
C VAL A 123 -15.91 4.30 2.01
N TYR A 124 -16.82 3.61 1.31
CA TYR A 124 -16.54 2.43 0.50
C TYR A 124 -17.53 2.34 -0.67
N PRO A 125 -17.27 1.52 -1.71
CA PRO A 125 -18.13 1.43 -2.89
C PRO A 125 -19.48 0.77 -2.57
N GLN A 126 -20.48 1.57 -2.17
CA GLN A 126 -21.78 1.07 -1.71
C GLN A 126 -22.56 0.30 -2.80
N GLY A 127 -22.44 0.69 -4.07
CA GLY A 127 -23.14 0.03 -5.18
C GLY A 127 -22.68 -1.41 -5.43
N GLU A 128 -21.48 -1.77 -4.96
CA GLU A 128 -20.88 -3.10 -5.14
C GLU A 128 -20.76 -3.87 -3.82
N PHE A 129 -21.12 -3.22 -2.72
CA PHE A 129 -21.08 -3.83 -1.40
C PHE A 129 -22.28 -4.72 -1.18
N LYS A 130 -22.03 -5.94 -0.71
CA LYS A 130 -23.03 -6.90 -0.25
C LYS A 130 -22.63 -7.40 1.13
N GLY A 131 -23.41 -7.06 2.14
CA GLY A 131 -23.16 -7.49 3.51
C GLY A 131 -23.91 -6.67 4.55
N ASN A 132 -23.48 -6.82 5.79
CA ASN A 132 -24.09 -6.19 6.95
C ASN A 132 -23.42 -4.86 7.26
N ARG A 133 -24.25 -3.86 7.58
CA ARG A 133 -23.82 -2.57 8.13
C ARG A 133 -24.59 -2.35 9.43
N ILE A 134 -23.84 -2.10 10.49
CA ILE A 134 -24.38 -1.81 11.81
C ILE A 134 -23.83 -0.45 12.23
N LYS A 135 -24.71 0.47 12.60
CA LYS A 135 -24.33 1.78 13.13
C LYS A 135 -24.99 1.93 14.50
N GLU A 136 -24.18 1.93 15.55
CA GLU A 136 -24.61 2.02 16.94
C GLU A 136 -23.88 3.16 17.63
N ASN A 137 -24.64 4.13 18.15
CA ASN A 137 -24.09 5.31 18.84
C ASN A 137 -23.00 6.02 18.02
N THR A 138 -21.76 5.89 18.47
CA THR A 138 -20.55 6.50 17.90
C THR A 138 -19.70 5.48 17.15
N ARG A 139 -20.15 4.24 16.98
CA ARG A 139 -19.44 3.16 16.29
C ARG A 139 -20.18 2.75 15.02
N GLU A 140 -19.42 2.63 13.94
CA GLU A 140 -19.87 2.07 12.68
C GLU A 140 -19.09 0.79 12.37
N ARG A 141 -19.80 -0.30 12.09
CA ARG A 141 -19.23 -1.58 11.68
C ARG A 141 -19.80 -2.02 10.34
N ILE A 142 -18.93 -2.43 9.43
CA ILE A 142 -19.31 -3.08 8.19
C ILE A 142 -18.62 -4.44 8.10
N ASN A 143 -19.37 -5.44 7.66
CA ASN A 143 -18.84 -6.75 7.37
C ASN A 143 -19.52 -7.27 6.09
N GLY A 144 -18.75 -7.53 5.05
CA GLY A 144 -19.31 -7.95 3.77
C GLY A 144 -18.28 -8.08 2.67
N LYS A 145 -18.77 -8.14 1.43
CA LYS A 145 -17.96 -8.25 0.22
C LYS A 145 -18.15 -7.01 -0.65
N VAL A 146 -17.09 -6.56 -1.29
CA VAL A 146 -17.11 -5.55 -2.37
C VAL A 146 -16.57 -6.21 -3.64
N GLY A 147 -17.29 -6.11 -4.77
CA GLY A 147 -16.86 -6.69 -6.06
C GLY A 147 -16.96 -8.22 -6.16
N SER A 148 -16.31 -8.82 -7.17
CA SER A 148 -16.51 -10.24 -7.54
C SER A 148 -15.48 -11.25 -7.01
N GLY A 149 -14.30 -10.86 -6.53
CA GLY A 149 -13.28 -11.75 -5.90
C GLY A 149 -13.45 -11.95 -4.37
N THR A 150 -13.05 -13.11 -3.84
CA THR A 150 -13.24 -13.49 -2.42
C THR A 150 -11.96 -13.71 -1.61
N ASP A 151 -10.81 -13.84 -2.26
CA ASP A 151 -9.57 -14.26 -1.59
C ASP A 151 -8.86 -13.09 -0.89
N SER A 152 -9.17 -11.86 -1.29
CA SER A 152 -8.63 -10.62 -0.73
C SER A 152 -9.41 -10.18 0.50
N ARG A 153 -8.72 -9.78 1.57
CA ARG A 153 -9.34 -9.28 2.81
C ARG A 153 -8.86 -7.90 3.22
N VAL A 154 -9.79 -7.00 3.56
CA VAL A 154 -9.52 -5.67 4.09
C VAL A 154 -10.05 -5.60 5.52
N SER A 155 -9.16 -5.41 6.48
CA SER A 155 -9.47 -5.22 7.89
C SER A 155 -9.10 -3.81 8.31
N VAL A 156 -10.05 -3.11 8.92
CA VAL A 156 -9.88 -1.71 9.32
C VAL A 156 -10.34 -1.51 10.74
N THR A 157 -9.49 -0.92 11.57
CA THR A 157 -9.83 -0.42 12.89
C THR A 157 -9.41 1.04 12.95
N SER A 158 -10.38 1.95 13.07
CA SER A 158 -10.09 3.38 13.17
C SER A 158 -10.80 4.05 14.34
N LYS A 159 -10.14 5.03 14.95
CA LYS A 159 -10.70 5.85 16.03
C LYS A 159 -10.48 7.33 15.73
N TYR A 160 -11.54 8.08 15.48
CA TYR A 160 -11.53 9.52 15.09
C TYR A 160 -10.97 9.83 13.68
N GLY A 161 -10.30 8.89 13.03
CA GLY A 161 -9.77 9.03 11.68
C GLY A 161 -10.73 8.50 10.61
N ASN A 162 -11.12 9.32 9.64
CA ASN A 162 -11.96 8.84 8.53
C ASN A 162 -11.17 7.90 7.63
N ILE A 163 -11.85 6.83 7.20
CA ILE A 163 -11.31 5.84 6.28
C ILE A 163 -12.03 5.95 4.94
N LYS A 164 -11.26 6.03 3.86
CA LYS A 164 -11.78 6.03 2.50
C LYS A 164 -11.16 4.87 1.72
N LEU A 165 -12.02 3.94 1.30
CA LEU A 165 -11.73 2.91 0.33
C LEU A 165 -12.35 3.37 -0.99
N SER A 166 -11.55 3.98 -1.84
CA SER A 166 -11.98 4.40 -3.18
C SER A 166 -11.53 3.38 -4.23
N ARG A 167 -12.17 3.48 -5.38
CA ARG A 167 -11.64 2.94 -6.62
C ARG A 167 -10.90 4.03 -7.37
#